data_AF-A0AAW0WEQ7-F1
#
_entry.id   AF-A0AAW0WEQ7-F1
#
_cell.length_a   1.000
_cell.length_b   1.000
_cell.length_c   1.000
_cell.angle_alpha   90.00
_cell.angle_beta   90.00
_cell.angle_gamma   90.00
#
_symmetry.space_group_name_H-M   'P 1'
#
loop_
_entity.id
_entity.type
_entity.pdbx_description
1 polymer ?
#
loop_
_entity_poly.entity_id
_entity_poly.type
_entity_poly.pdbx_seq_one_letter_code
_entity_poly.pdbx_strand_id
1 'polypeptide(L)'
;MAYYMQGDKFPKGGRRGMRGRGRGQQYFATRTSDVLDSAVAADPDDVFIVRLPKNYLGPAPVFKHQVLGGYSLDEDKNLRFDQSSLRFLDRKYLPTHGQLKVNLDLNAGFAKASRYSGSIEQTFHSFLRWILSNKEVLMTETTPPRLAADFIGIRNVFSTIMRTQYSPGEIWSIDAVE
;
A
#
# COMPACT_ATOMS: atom_id res chain seq x y z
N MET A 1 -3.14 -0.93 -16.45
CA MET A 1 -3.52 -2.36 -16.29
C MET A 1 -4.74 -2.43 -15.38
N ALA A 2 -5.84 -3.02 -15.85
CA ALA A 2 -7.09 -3.11 -15.09
C ALA A 2 -7.25 -4.52 -14.50
N TYR A 3 -7.84 -4.63 -13.30
CA TYR A 3 -7.98 -5.93 -12.60
C TYR A 3 -9.45 -6.21 -12.33
N TYR A 4 -9.94 -7.35 -12.82
CA TYR A 4 -11.33 -7.78 -12.65
C TYR A 4 -11.40 -9.20 -12.11
N MET A 5 -12.24 -9.40 -11.09
CA MET A 5 -12.56 -10.72 -10.56
C MET A 5 -13.78 -11.26 -11.31
N GLN A 6 -13.56 -12.28 -12.15
CA GLN A 6 -14.67 -12.97 -12.82
C GLN A 6 -15.42 -13.84 -11.79
N GLY A 7 -16.64 -13.41 -11.45
CA GLY A 7 -17.45 -14.02 -10.40
C GLY A 7 -18.04 -15.37 -10.79
N ASP A 8 -17.30 -16.45 -10.53
CA ASP A 8 -17.95 -17.74 -10.33
C ASP A 8 -18.70 -17.74 -8.99
N LYS A 9 -19.96 -18.14 -9.04
CA LYS A 9 -20.97 -18.05 -7.98
C LYS A 9 -20.41 -18.53 -6.63
N PHE A 10 -20.08 -17.59 -5.73
CA PHE A 10 -19.81 -17.90 -4.34
C PHE A 10 -21.07 -18.43 -3.65
N PRO A 11 -20.98 -19.44 -2.77
CA PRO A 11 -22.11 -19.91 -1.99
C PRO A 11 -22.66 -18.77 -1.14
N LYS A 12 -23.98 -18.55 -1.21
CA LYS A 12 -24.71 -17.52 -0.47
C LYS A 12 -24.72 -17.86 1.03
N GLY A 13 -23.61 -17.60 1.71
CA GLY A 13 -23.54 -17.54 3.18
C GLY A 13 -24.13 -16.22 3.68
N GLY A 14 -24.99 -16.30 4.69
CA GLY A 14 -25.88 -15.22 5.14
C GLY A 14 -25.23 -13.85 5.34
N ARG A 15 -25.81 -12.84 4.68
CA ARG A 15 -25.52 -11.42 4.92
C ARG A 15 -26.03 -11.03 6.32
N ARG A 16 -25.19 -11.13 7.35
CA ARG A 16 -25.35 -10.30 8.54
C ARG A 16 -24.72 -8.95 8.26
N GLY A 17 -25.56 -7.91 8.25
CA GLY A 17 -25.16 -6.53 7.98
C GLY A 17 -24.17 -6.01 9.01
N MET A 18 -22.88 -6.02 8.66
CA MET A 18 -21.92 -5.10 9.27
C MET A 18 -21.92 -3.82 8.44
N ARG A 19 -22.57 -2.77 8.97
CA ARG A 19 -22.25 -1.38 8.59
C ARG A 19 -20.88 -1.03 9.16
N GLY A 20 -19.83 -1.54 8.52
CA GLY A 20 -18.48 -1.03 8.71
C GLY A 20 -18.37 0.31 7.99
N ARG A 21 -18.19 1.40 8.73
CA ARG A 21 -17.70 2.67 8.16
C ARG A 21 -16.27 2.41 7.66
N GLY A 22 -16.15 1.95 6.41
CA GLY A 22 -14.89 1.84 5.72
C GLY A 22 -14.25 3.23 5.63
N ARG A 23 -13.09 3.38 6.26
CA ARG A 23 -12.23 4.55 6.05
C ARG A 23 -11.88 4.57 4.56
N GLY A 24 -12.35 5.57 3.84
CA GLY A 24 -11.94 5.79 2.45
C GLY A 24 -10.44 6.01 2.39
N GLN A 25 -9.71 4.95 2.04
CA GLN A 25 -8.39 5.10 1.46
C GLN A 25 -8.64 5.39 -0.02
N GLN A 26 -8.38 6.63 -0.43
CA GLN A 26 -8.40 7.02 -1.83
C GLN A 26 -7.18 6.41 -2.51
N TYR A 27 -7.20 5.10 -2.77
CA TYR A 27 -6.46 4.54 -3.91
C TYR A 27 -7.02 5.21 -5.15
N PHE A 28 -6.19 5.70 -6.08
CA PHE A 28 -6.59 6.31 -7.37
C PHE A 28 -8.04 5.99 -7.71
N ALA A 29 -8.96 6.81 -7.20
CA ALA A 29 -10.35 6.41 -7.08
C ALA A 29 -11.04 6.84 -8.35
N THR A 30 -10.69 6.21 -9.47
CA THR A 30 -11.62 6.10 -10.58
C THR A 30 -12.89 5.46 -9.99
N ARG A 31 -14.06 6.04 -10.27
CA ARG A 31 -15.31 5.47 -9.74
C ARG A 31 -15.37 4.00 -10.17
N THR A 32 -16.04 3.16 -9.39
CA THR A 32 -16.24 1.76 -9.76
C THR A 32 -16.85 1.60 -11.17
N SER A 33 -17.67 2.56 -11.61
CA SER A 33 -18.12 2.68 -13.00
C SER A 33 -16.96 2.86 -13.97
N ASP A 34 -16.05 3.79 -13.67
CA ASP A 34 -14.93 4.15 -14.54
C ASP A 34 -13.92 3.00 -14.64
N VAL A 35 -13.72 2.21 -13.57
CA VAL A 35 -12.86 1.01 -13.62
C VAL A 35 -13.49 -0.12 -14.42
N LEU A 36 -14.82 -0.31 -14.32
CA LEU A 36 -15.54 -1.27 -15.14
C LEU A 36 -15.52 -0.86 -16.62
N ASP A 37 -15.75 0.41 -16.91
CA ASP A 37 -15.71 0.95 -18.27
C ASP A 37 -14.28 0.88 -18.85
N SER A 38 -13.26 1.13 -18.02
CA SER A 38 -11.85 0.97 -18.40
C SER A 38 -11.47 -0.49 -18.60
N ALA A 39 -11.98 -1.43 -17.80
CA ALA A 39 -11.73 -2.86 -17.98
C ALA A 39 -12.43 -3.44 -19.21
N VAL A 40 -13.58 -2.88 -19.61
CA VAL A 40 -14.29 -3.24 -20.84
C VAL A 40 -13.62 -2.64 -22.08
N ALA A 41 -12.97 -1.49 -21.95
CA ALA A 41 -12.24 -0.82 -23.02
C ALA A 41 -10.75 -1.23 -23.13
N ALA A 42 -10.20 -1.89 -22.10
CA ALA A 42 -8.82 -2.35 -22.08
C ALA A 42 -8.61 -3.52 -23.05
N ASP A 43 -7.41 -3.59 -23.63
CA ASP A 43 -6.98 -4.77 -24.36
C ASP A 43 -7.07 -5.99 -23.41
N PRO A 44 -7.59 -7.15 -23.85
CA PRO A 44 -7.57 -8.39 -23.08
C PRO A 44 -6.21 -8.70 -22.43
N ASP A 45 -5.10 -8.30 -23.08
CA ASP A 45 -3.74 -8.50 -22.58
C ASP A 45 -3.39 -7.58 -21.38
N ASP A 46 -4.11 -6.46 -21.22
CA ASP A 46 -3.94 -5.49 -20.12
C ASP A 46 -4.82 -5.80 -18.89
N VAL A 47 -5.57 -6.91 -18.93
CA VAL A 47 -6.48 -7.34 -17.86
C VAL A 47 -5.93 -8.56 -17.14
N PHE A 48 -5.49 -8.37 -15.90
CA PHE A 48 -5.07 -9.51 -15.07
C PHE A 48 -6.26 -10.08 -14.30
N ILE A 49 -6.68 -11.27 -14.68
CA ILE A 49 -7.77 -11.98 -14.02
C ILE A 49 -7.26 -12.63 -12.73
N VAL A 50 -7.68 -12.09 -11.59
CA VAL A 50 -7.39 -12.69 -10.29
C VAL A 50 -8.26 -13.92 -10.12
N ARG A 51 -7.61 -15.08 -9.94
CA ARG A 51 -8.30 -16.36 -9.77
C ARG A 51 -8.67 -16.58 -8.31
N LEU A 52 -9.54 -17.57 -8.06
CA LEU A 52 -9.89 -17.99 -6.70
C LEU A 52 -8.64 -18.39 -5.89
N PRO A 53 -8.61 -18.17 -4.55
CA PRO A 53 -7.45 -18.47 -3.70
C PRO A 53 -6.89 -19.89 -3.86
N LYS A 54 -7.76 -20.86 -4.13
CA LYS A 54 -7.39 -22.27 -4.37
C LYS A 54 -6.38 -22.47 -5.51
N ASN A 55 -6.31 -21.52 -6.45
CA ASN A 55 -5.40 -21.59 -7.61
C ASN A 55 -3.99 -21.10 -7.29
N TYR A 56 -3.76 -20.61 -6.07
CA TYR A 56 -2.46 -20.13 -5.59
C TYR A 56 -1.94 -20.98 -4.42
N LEU A 57 -2.44 -22.21 -4.28
CA LEU A 57 -2.00 -23.19 -3.30
C LEU A 57 -0.67 -23.82 -3.75
N GLY A 58 0.39 -23.02 -3.73
CA GLY A 58 1.78 -23.45 -3.93
C GLY A 58 2.60 -23.30 -2.65
N PRO A 59 3.86 -23.76 -2.65
CA PRO A 59 4.79 -23.41 -1.59
C PRO A 59 4.93 -21.88 -1.51
N ALA A 60 5.09 -21.35 -0.30
CA ALA A 60 5.30 -19.93 -0.10
C ALA A 60 6.57 -19.47 -0.84
N PRO A 61 6.53 -18.37 -1.61
CA PRO A 61 7.71 -17.85 -2.28
C PRO A 61 8.74 -17.35 -1.26
N VAL A 62 10.02 -17.46 -1.60
CA VAL A 62 11.09 -16.87 -0.78
C VAL A 62 11.07 -15.36 -0.95
N PHE A 63 10.82 -14.64 0.15
CA PHE A 63 10.79 -13.18 0.17
C PHE A 63 11.95 -12.64 1.01
N LYS A 64 12.87 -11.91 0.38
CA LYS A 64 13.95 -11.18 1.06
C LYS A 64 13.64 -9.68 1.00
N HIS A 65 13.72 -9.01 2.15
CA HIS A 65 13.57 -7.57 2.23
C HIS A 65 14.91 -6.94 2.65
N GLN A 66 15.25 -5.83 2.02
CA GLN A 66 16.40 -5.03 2.37
C GLN A 66 15.95 -3.58 2.52
N VAL A 67 16.35 -2.93 3.61
CA VAL A 67 16.11 -1.51 3.80
C VAL A 67 17.28 -0.75 3.15
N LEU A 68 17.00 -0.07 2.05
CA LEU A 68 18.00 0.72 1.30
C LEU A 68 18.17 2.14 1.85
N GLY A 69 17.18 2.63 2.60
CA GLY A 69 17.20 3.94 3.24
C GLY A 69 15.78 4.41 3.54
N GLY A 70 15.64 5.71 3.76
CA GLY A 70 14.35 6.33 4.03
C GLY A 70 14.38 7.85 3.92
N TYR A 71 13.21 8.43 4.05
CA TYR A 71 13.00 9.87 4.13
C TYR A 71 11.92 10.18 5.17
N SER A 72 11.90 11.42 5.60
CA SER A 72 10.96 11.97 6.55
C SER A 72 10.13 13.06 5.88
N LEU A 73 8.89 13.22 6.35
CA LEU A 73 8.03 14.36 6.01
C LEU A 73 7.79 15.14 7.29
N ASP A 74 8.07 16.43 7.28
CA ASP A 74 7.72 17.29 8.40
C ASP A 74 6.22 17.64 8.43
N GLU A 75 5.80 18.44 9.42
CA GLU A 75 4.40 18.82 9.61
C GLU A 75 3.82 19.58 8.42
N ASP A 76 4.69 20.31 7.70
CA ASP A 76 4.37 21.07 6.49
C ASP A 76 4.49 20.23 5.21
N LYS A 77 4.74 18.92 5.34
CA LYS A 77 4.95 17.95 4.25
C LYS A 77 6.19 18.22 3.40
N ASN A 78 7.18 18.94 3.94
CA ASN A 78 8.45 19.09 3.26
C ASN A 78 9.26 17.80 3.40
N LEU A 79 9.87 17.41 2.28
CA LEU A 79 10.70 16.22 2.18
C LEU A 79 12.06 16.46 2.83
N ARG A 80 12.45 15.56 3.73
CA ARG A 80 13.78 15.53 4.35
C ARG A 80 14.41 14.16 4.16
N PHE A 81 15.66 14.12 3.70
CA PHE A 81 16.40 12.87 3.52
C PHE A 81 17.08 12.41 4.81
N ASP A 82 16.28 12.32 5.87
CA ASP A 82 16.72 11.94 7.21
C ASP A 82 15.68 11.01 7.89
N GLN A 83 15.95 10.66 9.14
CA GLN A 83 15.06 9.87 9.99
C GLN A 83 14.38 10.72 11.06
N SER A 84 14.19 12.03 10.84
CA SER A 84 13.60 12.94 11.83
C SER A 84 12.16 12.60 12.20
N SER A 85 11.40 11.94 11.31
CA SER A 85 10.05 11.44 11.61
C SER A 85 10.05 10.09 12.36
N LEU A 86 11.20 9.45 12.55
CA LEU A 86 11.28 8.17 13.27
C LEU A 86 11.00 8.38 14.75
N ARG A 87 9.99 7.68 15.27
CA ARG A 87 9.58 7.79 16.67
C ARG A 87 9.92 6.51 17.42
N PHE A 88 10.48 6.68 18.61
CA PHE A 88 10.71 5.59 19.55
C PHE A 88 9.65 5.66 20.64
N LEU A 89 9.20 4.49 21.10
CA LEU A 89 8.36 4.42 22.28
C LEU A 89 9.19 4.89 23.49
N ASP A 90 8.68 5.89 24.20
CA ASP A 90 9.34 6.39 25.41
C ASP A 90 9.49 5.25 26.43
N ARG A 91 10.68 5.11 26.99
CA ARG A 91 11.02 4.05 27.95
C ARG A 91 10.12 4.05 29.18
N LYS A 92 9.50 5.18 29.52
CA LYS A 92 8.51 5.25 30.62
C LYS A 92 7.26 4.38 30.38
N TYR A 93 6.99 4.01 29.13
CA TYR A 93 5.91 3.09 28.76
C TYR A 93 6.38 1.63 28.65
N LEU A 94 7.67 1.35 28.89
CA LEU A 94 8.21 0.00 28.95
C LEU A 94 8.14 -0.52 30.39
N PRO A 95 7.86 -1.82 30.60
CA PRO A 95 7.73 -2.35 31.95
C PRO A 95 9.12 -2.52 32.56
N THR A 96 9.36 -1.93 33.73
CA THR A 96 10.64 -2.08 34.45
C THR A 96 10.71 -3.39 35.25
N HIS A 97 9.59 -3.89 35.79
CA HIS A 97 9.56 -5.07 36.67
C HIS A 97 8.25 -5.89 36.59
N GLY A 98 7.99 -6.54 35.46
CA GLY A 98 6.81 -7.41 35.31
C GLY A 98 5.56 -6.70 34.78
N GLN A 99 4.53 -7.51 34.48
CA GLN A 99 3.43 -7.28 33.53
C GLN A 99 3.04 -5.81 33.28
N LEU A 100 3.20 -5.38 32.02
CA LEU A 100 2.79 -4.07 31.55
C LEU A 100 1.26 -3.99 31.46
N LYS A 101 0.61 -3.39 32.47
CA LYS A 101 -0.81 -3.03 32.37
C LYS A 101 -0.95 -1.68 31.69
N VAL A 102 -0.95 -1.67 30.35
CA VAL A 102 -1.16 -0.44 29.58
C VAL A 102 -2.64 -0.15 29.44
N ASN A 103 -3.09 0.98 29.99
CA ASN A 103 -4.39 1.55 29.69
C ASN A 103 -4.20 2.72 28.71
N LEU A 104 -4.26 2.45 27.41
CA LEU A 104 -4.23 3.50 26.38
C LEU A 104 -5.65 4.02 26.15
N ASP A 105 -5.92 5.27 26.53
CA ASP A 105 -7.12 5.96 26.09
C ASP A 105 -6.90 6.52 24.68
N LEU A 106 -7.48 5.86 23.67
CA LEU A 106 -7.40 6.27 22.28
C LEU A 106 -8.27 7.51 21.96
N ASN A 107 -9.16 7.91 22.89
CA ASN A 107 -9.95 9.13 22.74
C ASN A 107 -9.21 10.36 23.28
N ALA A 108 -8.22 10.17 24.15
CA ALA A 108 -7.41 11.25 24.69
C ALA A 108 -6.70 12.00 23.55
N GLY A 109 -6.95 13.32 23.47
CA GLY A 109 -6.34 14.17 22.45
C GLY A 109 -6.94 14.05 21.05
N PHE A 110 -8.04 13.33 20.85
CA PHE A 110 -8.70 13.22 19.53
C PHE A 110 -9.02 14.59 18.92
N ALA A 111 -9.48 15.55 19.72
CA ALA A 111 -9.77 16.91 19.28
C ALA A 111 -8.52 17.71 18.83
N LYS A 112 -7.33 17.31 19.25
CA LYS A 112 -6.05 17.91 18.88
C LYS A 112 -5.35 17.18 17.73
N ALA A 113 -5.89 16.03 17.31
CA ALA A 113 -5.28 15.23 16.25
C ALA A 113 -5.48 15.91 14.89
N SER A 114 -4.38 16.31 14.25
CA SER A 114 -4.38 16.72 12.86
C SER A 114 -4.58 15.51 11.95
N ARG A 115 -5.56 15.57 11.05
CA ARG A 115 -5.69 14.53 10.03
C ARG A 115 -4.58 14.70 9.00
N TYR A 116 -3.99 13.59 8.59
CA TYR A 116 -3.11 13.59 7.43
C TYR A 116 -3.91 14.07 6.21
N SER A 117 -3.41 15.12 5.57
CA SER A 117 -4.04 15.76 4.39
C SER A 117 -3.24 15.53 3.12
N GLY A 118 -2.25 14.62 3.14
CA GLY A 118 -1.48 14.30 1.94
C GLY A 118 -2.23 13.31 1.04
N SER A 119 -1.94 13.40 -0.25
CA SER A 119 -2.49 12.49 -1.26
C SER A 119 -1.53 11.33 -1.54
N ILE A 120 -2.03 10.28 -2.20
CA ILE A 120 -1.18 9.16 -2.61
C ILE A 120 -0.16 9.63 -3.66
N GLU A 121 -0.56 10.52 -4.57
CA GLU A 121 0.30 11.11 -5.58
C GLU A 121 1.44 11.89 -4.93
N GLN A 122 1.17 12.70 -3.90
CA GLN A 122 2.20 13.41 -3.14
C GLN A 122 3.19 12.43 -2.46
N THR A 123 2.67 11.33 -1.92
CA THR A 123 3.49 10.27 -1.32
C THR A 123 4.39 9.62 -2.38
N PHE A 124 3.84 9.32 -3.55
CA PHE A 124 4.59 8.72 -4.65
C PHE A 124 5.64 9.68 -5.22
N HIS A 125 5.32 10.96 -5.41
CA HIS A 125 6.29 11.98 -5.81
C HIS A 125 7.44 12.11 -4.82
N SER A 126 7.15 12.07 -3.52
CA SER A 126 8.19 12.09 -2.47
C SER A 126 9.10 10.86 -2.56
N PHE A 127 8.51 9.70 -2.82
CA PHE A 127 9.26 8.45 -3.04
C PHE A 127 10.15 8.53 -4.29
N LEU A 128 9.64 9.02 -5.42
CA LEU A 128 10.44 9.21 -6.63
C LEU A 128 11.58 10.21 -6.43
N ARG A 129 11.35 11.30 -5.70
CA ARG A 129 12.42 12.26 -5.33
C ARG A 129 13.50 11.58 -4.50
N TRP A 130 13.13 10.74 -3.54
CA TRP A 130 14.10 9.98 -2.75
C TRP A 130 14.93 9.02 -3.64
N ILE A 131 14.29 8.31 -4.58
CA ILE A 131 15.02 7.46 -5.55
C ILE A 131 16.02 8.29 -6.36
N LEU A 132 15.60 9.42 -6.91
CA LEU A 132 16.47 10.29 -7.72
C LEU A 132 17.67 10.81 -6.91
N SER A 133 17.45 11.18 -5.65
CA SER A 133 18.53 11.63 -4.75
C SER A 133 19.50 10.52 -4.33
N ASN A 134 19.11 9.25 -4.45
CA ASN A 134 19.93 8.09 -4.07
C ASN A 134 20.32 7.21 -5.26
N LYS A 135 20.12 7.69 -6.49
CA LYS A 135 20.23 6.88 -7.71
C LYS A 135 21.58 6.17 -7.85
N GLU A 136 22.67 6.79 -7.40
CA GLU A 136 24.03 6.23 -7.51
C GLU A 136 24.20 4.95 -6.68
N VAL A 137 23.50 4.86 -5.55
CA VAL A 137 23.51 3.68 -4.67
C VAL A 137 22.52 2.61 -5.15
N LEU A 138 21.49 3.03 -5.88
CA LEU A 138 20.41 2.15 -6.36
C LEU A 138 20.65 1.58 -7.76
N MET A 139 21.64 2.10 -8.50
CA MET A 139 21.98 1.63 -9.83
C MET A 139 22.77 0.32 -9.77
N THR A 140 22.51 -0.58 -10.72
CA THR A 140 23.37 -1.73 -10.97
C THR A 140 24.65 -1.28 -11.67
N GLU A 141 25.76 -1.96 -11.41
CA GLU A 141 27.04 -1.75 -12.10
C GLU A 141 27.02 -2.24 -13.56
N THR A 142 25.89 -2.73 -14.05
CA THR A 142 25.73 -3.27 -15.41
C THR A 142 25.55 -2.15 -16.44
N THR A 143 26.05 -2.36 -17.66
CA THR A 143 25.81 -1.51 -18.82
C THR A 143 24.52 -1.95 -19.52
N PRO A 144 23.52 -1.07 -19.78
CA PRO A 144 23.38 0.33 -19.37
C PRO A 144 22.95 0.50 -17.90
N PRO A 145 23.26 1.66 -17.26
CA PRO A 145 22.90 1.93 -15.88
C PRO A 145 21.38 1.89 -15.71
N ARG A 146 20.92 0.88 -14.97
CA ARG A 146 19.51 0.69 -14.61
C ARG A 146 19.40 0.63 -13.10
N LEU A 147 18.23 0.97 -12.58
CA LEU A 147 17.93 0.70 -11.18
C LEU A 147 17.97 -0.81 -10.96
N ALA A 148 18.48 -1.24 -9.80
CA ALA A 148 18.49 -2.63 -9.37
C ALA A 148 17.09 -3.13 -8.95
N ALA A 149 16.06 -2.77 -9.72
CA ALA A 149 14.68 -3.11 -9.46
C ALA A 149 13.90 -3.26 -10.78
N ASP A 150 13.15 -4.34 -10.90
CA ASP A 150 12.24 -4.57 -12.03
C ASP A 150 10.95 -3.74 -11.90
N PHE A 151 10.54 -3.43 -10.66
CA PHE A 151 9.32 -2.70 -10.36
C PHE A 151 9.54 -1.67 -9.26
N ILE A 152 8.91 -0.51 -9.42
CA ILE A 152 8.90 0.56 -8.44
C ILE A 152 7.45 0.88 -8.10
N GLY A 153 7.11 0.82 -6.82
CA GLY A 153 5.76 1.10 -6.37
C GLY A 153 5.68 1.35 -4.88
N ILE A 154 4.59 1.97 -4.44
CA ILE A 154 4.30 2.14 -3.01
C ILE A 154 3.81 0.83 -2.40
N ARG A 155 4.20 0.57 -1.15
CA ARG A 155 3.81 -0.64 -0.39
C ARG A 155 2.31 -0.95 -0.46
N ASN A 156 1.46 0.08 -0.40
CA ASN A 156 0.02 -0.11 -0.39
C ASN A 156 -0.50 -0.75 -1.69
N VAL A 157 0.10 -0.45 -2.85
CA VAL A 157 -0.26 -1.08 -4.14
C VAL A 157 0.02 -2.59 -4.09
N PHE A 158 1.21 -3.00 -3.67
CA PHE A 158 1.54 -4.42 -3.51
C PHE A 158 0.66 -5.11 -2.46
N SER A 159 0.31 -4.41 -1.37
CA SER A 159 -0.62 -4.94 -0.38
C SER A 159 -2.01 -5.15 -0.96
N THR A 160 -2.48 -4.29 -1.85
CA THR A 160 -3.76 -4.44 -2.55
C THR A 160 -3.71 -5.67 -3.46
N ILE A 161 -2.67 -5.81 -4.28
CA ILE A 161 -2.46 -6.99 -5.15
C ILE A 161 -2.50 -8.28 -4.31
N MET A 162 -1.70 -8.36 -3.25
CA MET A 162 -1.60 -9.56 -2.40
C MET A 162 -2.93 -9.90 -1.68
N ARG A 163 -3.78 -8.91 -1.41
CA ARG A 163 -5.07 -9.11 -0.71
C ARG A 163 -6.24 -9.35 -1.64
N THR A 164 -6.08 -9.14 -2.94
CA THR A 164 -7.21 -9.11 -3.89
C THR A 164 -8.03 -10.40 -3.86
N GLN A 165 -7.37 -11.54 -3.69
CA GLN A 165 -8.03 -12.85 -3.60
C GLN A 165 -8.96 -13.00 -2.40
N TYR A 166 -8.77 -12.19 -1.35
CA TYR A 166 -9.54 -12.22 -0.11
C TYR A 166 -10.52 -11.05 0.03
N SER A 167 -10.55 -10.14 -0.95
CA SER A 167 -11.40 -8.93 -0.95
C SER A 167 -12.23 -8.82 -2.23
N PRO A 168 -13.13 -9.78 -2.49
CA PRO A 168 -13.85 -9.90 -3.77
C PRO A 168 -14.84 -8.76 -4.07
N GLY A 169 -15.04 -7.81 -3.15
CA GLY A 169 -15.91 -6.66 -3.33
C GLY A 169 -15.19 -5.35 -3.61
N GLU A 170 -13.86 -5.34 -3.61
CA GLU A 170 -13.04 -4.15 -3.84
C GLU A 170 -12.46 -4.18 -5.25
N ILE A 171 -12.90 -3.26 -6.10
CA ILE A 171 -12.40 -3.07 -7.46
C ILE A 171 -11.33 -1.99 -7.41
N TRP A 172 -10.21 -2.22 -8.08
CA TRP A 172 -9.07 -1.30 -8.13
C TRP A 172 -8.35 -1.41 -9.48
N SER A 173 -7.65 -0.35 -9.88
CA SER A 173 -6.79 -0.31 -11.07
C SER A 173 -5.38 0.13 -10.69
N ILE A 174 -4.39 -0.27 -11.48
CA ILE A 174 -3.02 0.23 -11.36
C ILE A 174 -2.59 0.79 -12.72
N ASP A 175 -2.19 2.04 -12.70
CA ASP A 175 -1.51 2.66 -13.83
C ASP A 175 -0.03 2.31 -13.77
N ALA A 176 0.46 1.64 -14.81
CA ALA A 176 1.86 1.30 -14.98
C ALA A 176 2.43 2.16 -16.10
N VAL A 177 3.65 2.65 -15.91
CA VAL A 177 4.39 3.45 -16.89
C VAL A 177 5.73 2.76 -17.11
N GLU A 178 6.07 2.53 -18.38
CA GLU A 178 7.36 1.98 -18.82
C GLU A 178 8.44 3.05 -18.94
#